data_AF-A0AAD0P6E7-F1
#
_entry.id   AF-A0AAD0P6E7-F1
#
_cell.length_a   1.000
_cell.length_b   1.000
_cell.length_c   1.000
_cell.angle_alpha   90.00
_cell.angle_beta   90.00
_cell.angle_gamma   90.00
#
_symmetry.space_group_name_H-M   'P 1'
#
loop_
_entity.id
_entity.type
_entity.pdbx_description
1 polymer ?
#
loop_
_entity_poly.entity_id
_entity_poly.type
_entity_poly.pdbx_seq_one_letter_code
_entity_poly.pdbx_strand_id
1 'polypeptide(L)'
;MLKSVISRSTCFEVLYLAAVLGTRRYDDIDVDTVRTILTEAARLAEELVAESFGYAERNPPVFDPAIHTISMLAELVKSVQAIKEAE
;
A
#
# COMPACT_ATOMS: atom_id res chain seq x y z
N MET A 1 8.32 -4.86 14.05
CA MET A 1 8.25 -6.33 14.19
C MET A 1 6.84 -6.90 14.04
N LEU A 2 5.82 -6.44 14.79
CA LEU A 2 4.45 -7.01 14.71
C LEU A 2 3.74 -6.82 13.36
N LYS A 3 3.86 -5.68 12.67
CA LYS A 3 3.15 -5.41 11.40
C LYS A 3 3.58 -6.35 10.25
N SER A 4 4.86 -6.69 10.17
CA SER A 4 5.45 -7.57 9.15
C SER A 4 5.08 -9.05 9.34
N VAL A 5 4.78 -9.45 10.58
CA VAL A 5 4.44 -10.84 10.95
C VAL A 5 2.96 -11.14 10.71
N ILE A 6 2.06 -10.18 11.00
CA ILE A 6 0.60 -10.41 10.92
C ILE A 6 0.13 -10.66 9.47
N SER A 7 0.59 -9.86 8.50
CA SER A 7 0.14 -10.01 7.10
C SER A 7 0.60 -11.33 6.46
N ARG A 8 1.86 -11.73 6.71
CA ARG A 8 2.44 -12.94 6.10
C ARG A 8 1.91 -14.23 6.73
N SER A 9 1.87 -14.31 8.07
CA SER A 9 1.40 -15.53 8.75
C SER A 9 -0.11 -15.74 8.58
N THR A 10 -0.91 -14.67 8.53
CA THR A 10 -2.37 -14.84 8.32
C THR A 10 -2.67 -15.49 6.97
N CYS A 11 -2.02 -15.05 5.88
CA CYS A 11 -2.26 -15.63 4.56
C CYS A 11 -1.91 -17.12 4.48
N PHE A 12 -0.77 -17.54 5.03
CA PHE A 12 -0.27 -18.90 4.83
C PHE A 12 -0.59 -19.87 5.96
N GLU A 13 -0.58 -19.41 7.22
CA GLU A 13 -0.75 -20.28 8.38
C GLU A 13 -2.20 -20.34 8.86
N VAL A 14 -2.97 -19.25 8.68
CA VAL A 14 -4.38 -19.19 9.10
C VAL A 14 -5.33 -19.45 7.93
N LEU A 15 -5.09 -18.80 6.80
CA LEU A 15 -5.93 -18.90 5.61
C LEU A 15 -5.48 -19.99 4.63
N TYR A 16 -4.33 -20.63 4.89
CA TYR A 16 -3.78 -21.74 4.11
C TYR A 16 -3.68 -21.45 2.59
N LEU A 17 -3.37 -20.21 2.19
CA LEU A 17 -3.29 -19.84 0.76
C LEU A 17 -2.27 -20.67 -0.03
N ALA A 18 -1.24 -21.20 0.62
CA ALA A 18 -0.25 -22.06 -0.04
C ALA A 18 -0.87 -23.27 -0.76
N ALA A 19 -2.05 -23.74 -0.32
CA ALA A 19 -2.73 -24.88 -0.94
C ALA A 19 -3.44 -24.56 -2.27
N VAL A 20 -3.65 -23.28 -2.60
CA VAL A 20 -4.41 -22.86 -3.79
C VAL A 20 -3.58 -22.05 -4.80
N LEU A 21 -2.49 -21.43 -4.35
CA LEU A 21 -1.53 -20.75 -5.22
C LEU A 21 -0.85 -21.75 -6.17
N GLY A 22 -0.61 -21.35 -7.41
CA GLY A 22 -0.14 -22.23 -8.47
C GLY A 22 -1.20 -23.19 -9.02
N THR A 23 -2.49 -22.97 -8.72
CA THR A 23 -3.58 -23.84 -9.21
C THR A 23 -4.74 -23.08 -9.82
N ARG A 24 -5.33 -23.64 -10.89
CA ARG A 24 -6.55 -23.15 -11.56
C ARG A 24 -6.51 -21.65 -11.88
N ARG A 25 -7.21 -20.83 -11.10
CA ARG A 25 -7.33 -19.38 -11.32
C ARG A 25 -6.10 -18.61 -10.84
N TYR A 26 -5.20 -19.27 -10.12
CA TYR A 26 -3.98 -18.72 -9.54
C TYR A 26 -2.75 -19.49 -10.01
N ASP A 27 -2.81 -20.13 -11.18
CA ASP A 27 -1.70 -20.90 -11.75
C ASP A 27 -0.44 -20.07 -11.99
N ASP A 28 -0.59 -18.78 -12.29
CA ASP A 28 0.52 -17.86 -12.54
C ASP A 28 1.15 -17.24 -11.29
N ILE A 29 0.65 -17.54 -10.08
CA ILE A 29 1.13 -16.92 -8.83
C ILE A 29 1.44 -18.00 -7.80
N ASP A 30 2.72 -18.07 -7.40
CA ASP A 30 3.19 -18.94 -6.33
C ASP A 30 3.40 -18.20 -4.99
N VAL A 31 3.77 -18.95 -3.95
CA VAL A 31 3.99 -18.44 -2.59
C VAL A 31 5.10 -17.40 -2.54
N ASP A 32 6.19 -17.59 -3.29
CA ASP A 32 7.35 -16.71 -3.25
C ASP A 32 7.05 -15.38 -3.96
N THR A 33 6.25 -15.44 -5.02
CA THR A 33 5.69 -14.28 -5.71
C THR A 33 4.81 -13.47 -4.76
N VAL A 34 3.87 -14.11 -4.05
CA VAL A 34 3.03 -13.41 -3.05
C VAL A 34 3.86 -12.80 -1.93
N ARG A 35 4.87 -13.51 -1.42
CA ARG A 35 5.78 -12.96 -0.40
C ARG A 35 6.53 -11.74 -0.89
N THR A 36 6.91 -11.74 -2.16
CA THR A 36 7.59 -10.61 -2.82
C THR A 36 6.63 -9.43 -2.95
N ILE A 37 5.42 -9.65 -3.47
CA ILE A 37 4.38 -8.61 -3.58
C ILE A 37 4.11 -7.96 -2.21
N LEU A 38 3.93 -8.76 -1.16
CA LEU A 38 3.68 -8.24 0.18
C LEU A 38 4.88 -7.45 0.75
N THR A 39 6.11 -7.83 0.37
CA THR A 39 7.31 -7.12 0.79
C THR A 39 7.43 -5.77 0.09
N GLU A 40 7.22 -5.74 -1.23
CA GLU A 40 7.26 -4.48 -1.99
C GLU A 40 6.10 -3.54 -1.64
N ALA A 41 4.90 -4.08 -1.39
CA ALA A 41 3.78 -3.29 -0.91
C ALA A 41 4.07 -2.67 0.47
N ALA A 42 4.72 -3.42 1.37
CA ALA A 42 5.16 -2.88 2.65
C ALA A 42 6.23 -1.80 2.47
N ARG A 43 7.21 -2.02 1.58
CA ARG A 43 8.26 -1.05 1.29
C ARG A 43 7.70 0.26 0.71
N LEU A 44 6.82 0.17 -0.29
CA LEU A 44 6.11 1.32 -0.87
C LEU A 44 5.37 2.11 0.22
N ALA A 45 4.65 1.40 1.10
CA ALA A 45 3.89 2.02 2.18
C ALA A 45 4.80 2.69 3.23
N GLU A 46 5.88 2.03 3.62
CA GLU A 46 6.79 2.50 4.69
C GLU A 46 7.73 3.61 4.23
N GLU A 47 8.17 3.60 2.97
CA GLU A 47 9.17 4.54 2.47
C GLU A 47 8.55 5.73 1.75
N LEU A 48 7.60 5.51 0.84
CA LEU A 48 7.09 6.58 -0.04
C LEU A 48 5.74 7.15 0.43
N VAL A 49 4.86 6.30 0.98
CA VAL A 49 3.55 6.75 1.44
C VAL A 49 3.65 7.37 2.84
N ALA A 50 4.39 6.75 3.74
CA ALA A 50 4.50 7.22 5.12
C ALA A 50 5.23 8.58 5.24
N GLU A 51 6.07 8.95 4.27
CA GLU A 51 6.83 10.22 4.29
C GLU A 51 5.90 11.44 4.39
N SER A 52 4.78 11.45 3.65
CA SER A 52 3.85 12.58 3.66
C SER A 52 2.91 12.59 4.88
N PHE A 53 2.84 11.50 5.66
CA PHE A 53 1.80 11.31 6.70
C PHE A 53 1.80 12.40 7.77
N GLY A 54 2.93 12.57 8.46
CA GLY A 54 3.04 13.55 9.55
C GLY A 54 2.98 15.00 9.07
N TYR A 55 3.46 15.26 7.85
CA TYR A 55 3.40 16.60 7.26
C TYR A 55 1.98 16.98 6.82
N ALA A 56 1.27 16.05 6.17
CA ALA A 56 -0.09 16.27 5.70
C ALA A 56 -1.09 16.44 6.85
N GLU A 57 -0.90 15.73 7.98
CA GLU A 57 -1.72 15.92 9.17
C GLU A 57 -1.60 17.34 9.74
N ARG A 58 -0.37 17.89 9.78
CA ARG A 58 -0.10 19.23 10.31
C ARG A 58 -0.42 20.36 9.33
N ASN A 59 -0.64 20.05 8.06
CA ASN A 59 -0.85 21.01 6.98
C ASN A 59 -2.06 20.56 6.12
N PRO A 60 -3.29 20.61 6.66
CA PRO A 60 -4.45 20.05 5.97
C PRO A 60 -4.78 20.83 4.68
N PRO A 61 -5.44 20.17 3.70
CA PRO A 61 -6.01 20.83 2.53
C PRO A 61 -6.93 22.00 2.92
N VAL A 62 -6.85 23.09 2.15
CA VAL A 62 -7.72 24.26 2.34
C VAL A 62 -8.77 24.30 1.24
N PHE A 63 -10.03 24.45 1.64
CA PHE A 63 -11.14 24.59 0.71
C PHE A 63 -11.34 26.06 0.29
N ASP A 64 -11.50 26.29 -1.01
CA ASP A 64 -11.88 27.56 -1.60
C ASP A 64 -13.38 27.54 -1.97
N PRO A 65 -14.24 28.29 -1.25
CA PRO A 65 -15.67 28.32 -1.50
C PRO A 65 -16.08 29.13 -2.73
N ALA A 66 -15.21 29.96 -3.30
CA ALA A 66 -15.56 30.77 -4.48
C ALA A 66 -15.55 29.92 -5.76
N ILE A 67 -14.60 28.99 -5.85
CA ILE A 67 -14.40 28.11 -7.02
C ILE A 67 -14.70 26.63 -6.72
N HIS A 68 -15.07 26.31 -5.49
CA HIS A 68 -15.45 24.96 -5.04
C HIS A 68 -14.31 23.94 -5.22
N THR A 69 -13.07 24.34 -4.92
CA THR A 69 -11.88 23.48 -5.04
C THR A 69 -11.12 23.37 -3.73
N ILE A 70 -10.26 22.36 -3.62
CA ILE A 70 -9.32 22.21 -2.51
C ILE A 70 -7.87 22.41 -2.98
N SER A 71 -7.02 22.95 -2.13
CA SER A 71 -5.57 22.94 -2.34
C SER A 71 -4.98 21.65 -1.77
N MET A 72 -4.12 20.99 -2.54
CA MET A 72 -3.43 19.77 -2.12
C MET A 72 -1.94 20.05 -1.95
N LEU A 73 -1.34 19.46 -0.91
CA LEU A 73 0.08 19.54 -0.68
C LEU A 73 0.86 18.71 -1.70
N ALA A 74 1.96 19.26 -2.20
CA ALA A 74 2.83 18.56 -3.14
C ALA A 74 3.30 17.18 -2.62
N GLU A 75 3.66 17.08 -1.34
CA GLU A 75 4.10 15.81 -0.76
C GLU A 75 3.00 14.74 -0.72
N LEU A 76 1.75 15.14 -0.43
CA LEU A 76 0.63 14.20 -0.46
C LEU A 76 0.29 13.78 -1.90
N VAL A 77 0.39 14.71 -2.86
CA VAL A 77 0.21 14.42 -4.29
C VAL A 77 1.27 13.41 -4.76
N LYS A 78 2.53 13.57 -4.37
CA LYS A 78 3.60 12.61 -4.69
C LYS A 78 3.30 11.22 -4.14
N SER A 79 2.89 11.08 -2.87
CA SER A 79 2.55 9.77 -2.30
C SER A 79 1.37 9.11 -3.05
N VAL A 80 0.34 9.87 -3.43
CA VAL A 80 -0.78 9.35 -4.24
C VAL A 80 -0.31 8.92 -5.63
N GLN A 81 0.57 9.70 -6.24
CA GLN A 81 1.12 9.39 -7.57
C GLN A 81 1.98 8.12 -7.54
N ALA A 82 2.80 7.94 -6.50
CA ALA A 82 3.61 6.73 -6.31
C ALA A 82 2.74 5.46 -6.20
N ILE A 83 1.56 5.55 -5.58
CA ILE A 83 0.62 4.42 -5.52
C ILE A 83 0.05 4.11 -6.91
N LYS A 84 -0.34 5.14 -7.68
CA LYS A 84 -0.89 4.97 -9.04
C LYS A 84 0.13 4.38 -10.03
N GLU A 85 1.40 4.67 -9.84
CA GLU A 85 2.48 4.14 -10.67
C GLU A 85 2.86 2.69 -10.33
N ALA A 86 2.44 2.21 -9.16
CA ALA A 86 2.63 0.84 -8.71
C ALA A 86 1.46 -0.09 -9.06
N GLU A 87 0.37 0.46 -9.62
CA GLU A 87 -0.78 -0.28 -10.18
C GLU A 87 -0.49 -0.78 -11.60
#